data_AF-A0AAU5CZQ1-F1
#
_entry.id   AF-A0AAU5CZQ1-F1
#
_cell.length_a   1.000
_cell.length_b   1.000
_cell.length_c   1.000
_cell.angle_alpha   90.00
_cell.angle_beta   90.00
_cell.angle_gamma   90.00
#
_symmetry.space_group_name_H-M   'P 1'
#
loop_
_entity.id
_entity.type
_entity.pdbx_description
1 polymer ?
#
loop_
_entity_poly.entity_id
_entity_poly.type
_entity_poly.pdbx_seq_one_letter_code
_entity_poly.pdbx_strand_id
1 'polypeptide(L)'
;MRSALRATTAALALFGAAITAPTAAFAASSPAEQAAPARTLVVAENCIKSKVIPSLFDGLTVKLTNSAHTGAKAQLRDESGKVLGTVDQTKPLDLAAGLRIDGVLSEAPVFKQRTQGGSTPWTATAFPKLSKHCFTVGRLHSTTKYGSLTVKTYKAGPQVFSSHIIENGKRVGFLSPAPTAYQDVRKVGQRYVRLTIDGEIHSWTGATTVSPKLGVYKVAGGTKVRLVKKDGLYGVQMTSRGTWSNWTYFAQGKSLILQSDNTIVVLNANGTLSNFVYGIARQTAPVWKHA
;
A
#
# COMPACT_ATOMS: atom_id res chain seq x y z
N MET A 1 24.48 -17.03 68.78
CA MET A 1 25.82 -17.32 68.22
C MET A 1 25.84 -16.70 66.83
N ARG A 2 26.14 -15.40 66.66
CA ARG A 2 27.45 -14.69 66.60
C ARG A 2 28.44 -15.23 65.55
N SER A 3 28.87 -14.29 64.68
CA SER A 3 30.11 -14.19 63.89
C SER A 3 30.00 -14.63 62.40
N ALA A 4 30.44 -13.88 61.39
CA ALA A 4 31.26 -12.66 61.35
C ALA A 4 31.08 -11.84 60.04
N LEU A 5 31.26 -10.52 60.15
CA LEU A 5 31.56 -9.56 59.08
C LEU A 5 33.00 -9.76 58.55
N ARG A 6 33.25 -9.43 57.27
CA ARG A 6 34.43 -8.64 56.87
C ARG A 6 34.11 -7.70 55.70
N ALA A 7 34.39 -6.43 55.94
CA ALA A 7 34.44 -5.35 54.97
C ALA A 7 35.88 -5.17 54.47
N THR A 8 36.04 -4.63 53.26
CA THR A 8 37.23 -3.85 52.88
C THR A 8 36.83 -2.75 51.90
N THR A 9 36.98 -1.52 52.38
CA THR A 9 37.06 -0.27 51.63
C THR A 9 38.48 -0.10 51.08
N ALA A 10 38.60 0.49 49.88
CA ALA A 10 39.81 1.19 49.47
C ALA A 10 39.41 2.43 48.68
N ALA A 11 39.72 3.59 49.26
CA ALA A 11 39.63 4.90 48.64
C ALA A 11 41.07 5.40 48.41
N LEU A 12 41.35 5.97 47.24
CA LEU A 12 42.46 6.89 46.95
C LEU A 12 42.06 7.59 45.64
N ALA A 13 41.81 8.89 45.52
CA ALA A 13 42.51 10.12 45.93
C ALA A 13 42.85 10.88 44.63
N LEU A 14 42.31 12.10 44.52
CA LEU A 14 42.54 13.04 43.44
C LEU A 14 44.00 13.51 43.39
N PHE A 15 44.53 13.73 42.20
CA PHE A 15 45.41 14.86 41.92
C PHE A 15 44.99 15.52 40.61
N GLY A 16 44.80 16.84 40.68
CA GLY A 16 44.53 17.70 39.54
C GLY A 16 45.81 18.04 38.78
N ALA A 17 45.66 18.27 37.48
CA ALA A 17 46.52 19.14 36.71
C ALA A 17 45.60 20.04 35.89
N ALA A 18 45.58 21.32 36.26
CA ALA A 18 44.98 22.37 35.45
C ALA A 18 45.87 22.57 34.22
N ILE A 19 45.33 22.29 33.03
CA ILE A 19 45.90 22.74 31.77
C ILE A 19 44.85 23.63 31.12
N THR A 20 45.03 24.94 31.28
CA THR A 20 44.35 25.95 30.47
C THR A 20 44.94 25.92 29.08
N ALA A 21 44.18 25.40 28.10
CA ALA A 21 44.45 25.58 26.68
C ALA A 21 43.28 26.34 26.05
N PRO A 22 43.52 27.29 25.13
CA PRO A 22 42.46 28.04 24.49
C PRO A 22 41.68 27.10 23.57
N THR A 23 40.42 26.83 23.87
CA THR A 23 39.48 26.30 22.88
C THR A 23 39.23 27.40 21.85
N ALA A 24 40.05 27.42 20.81
CA ALA A 24 39.67 28.01 19.54
C ALA A 24 38.42 27.26 19.06
N ALA A 25 37.28 27.95 19.12
CA ALA A 25 36.04 27.50 18.52
C ALA A 25 36.24 27.44 16.99
N PHE A 26 36.70 26.30 16.49
CA PHE A 26 36.46 25.94 15.11
C PHE A 26 34.98 25.62 14.98
N ALA A 27 34.21 26.64 14.61
CA ALA A 27 32.94 26.45 13.93
C ALA A 27 33.25 25.65 12.65
N ALA A 28 33.21 24.32 12.77
CA ALA A 28 33.07 23.44 11.62
C ALA A 28 31.67 23.70 11.07
N SER A 29 31.57 24.69 10.18
CA SER A 29 30.48 24.78 9.22
C SER A 29 30.46 23.43 8.49
N SER A 30 29.53 22.59 8.90
CA SER A 30 29.15 21.43 8.10
C SER A 30 28.89 21.98 6.70
N PRO A 31 29.52 21.45 5.64
CA PRO A 31 29.15 21.84 4.29
C PRO A 31 27.67 21.56 4.19
N ALA A 32 26.90 22.62 3.96
CA ALA A 32 25.48 22.52 3.67
C ALA A 32 25.35 21.42 2.61
N GLU A 33 24.81 20.27 3.03
CA GLU A 33 24.34 19.24 2.14
C GLU A 33 23.28 19.95 1.30
N GLN A 34 23.74 20.40 0.15
CA GLN A 34 22.96 21.12 -0.85
C GLN A 34 21.84 20.15 -1.16
N ALA A 35 20.68 20.39 -0.55
CA ALA A 35 19.50 19.56 -0.72
C ALA A 35 19.31 19.46 -2.23
N ALA A 36 19.56 18.25 -2.76
CA ALA A 36 19.37 17.98 -4.15
C ALA A 36 17.95 18.46 -4.47
N PRO A 37 17.76 19.27 -5.53
CA PRO A 37 16.41 19.74 -5.87
C PRO A 37 15.54 18.50 -5.94
N ALA A 38 14.46 18.50 -5.15
CA ALA A 38 13.47 17.45 -5.18
C ALA A 38 13.10 17.26 -6.65
N ARG A 39 13.63 16.21 -7.28
CA ARG A 39 13.20 15.82 -8.60
C ARG A 39 11.79 15.35 -8.39
N THR A 40 10.85 16.28 -8.54
CA THR A 40 9.44 16.00 -8.73
C THR A 40 9.39 14.81 -9.66
N LEU A 41 8.69 13.76 -9.26
CA LEU A 41 8.57 12.56 -10.07
C LEU A 41 7.74 12.93 -11.31
N VAL A 42 8.37 13.58 -12.32
CA VAL A 42 7.74 14.03 -13.59
C VAL A 42 7.22 12.85 -14.43
N VAL A 43 7.39 11.63 -13.93
CA VAL A 43 6.91 10.41 -14.58
C VAL A 43 5.38 10.27 -14.49
N ALA A 44 4.70 10.90 -13.53
CA ALA A 44 3.27 10.66 -13.29
C ALA A 44 2.33 11.30 -14.34
N GLU A 45 2.61 12.52 -14.80
CA GLU A 45 1.66 13.25 -15.66
C GLU A 45 1.57 12.67 -17.08
N ASN A 46 2.67 12.14 -17.61
CA ASN A 46 2.71 11.50 -18.95
C ASN A 46 2.19 10.05 -18.96
N CYS A 47 1.91 9.48 -17.79
CA CYS A 47 1.52 8.08 -17.62
C CYS A 47 0.05 7.87 -17.25
N ILE A 48 -0.74 8.91 -17.49
CA ILE A 48 -2.20 8.87 -17.47
C ILE A 48 -2.69 9.42 -18.80
N LYS A 49 -3.51 8.66 -19.52
CA LYS A 49 -4.18 9.12 -20.73
C LYS A 49 -5.67 8.89 -20.62
N SER A 50 -6.45 9.85 -21.12
CA SER A 50 -7.90 9.74 -21.14
C SER A 50 -8.46 10.01 -22.53
N LYS A 51 -9.60 9.38 -22.83
CA LYS A 51 -10.40 9.60 -24.04
C LYS A 51 -11.87 9.47 -23.67
N VAL A 52 -12.70 10.35 -24.22
CA VAL A 52 -14.15 10.20 -24.17
C VAL A 52 -14.63 9.55 -25.45
N ILE A 53 -15.55 8.59 -25.34
CA ILE A 53 -16.18 7.90 -26.47
C ILE A 53 -17.70 7.95 -26.31
N PRO A 54 -18.48 7.83 -27.40
CA PRO A 54 -19.91 7.61 -27.29
C PRO A 54 -20.20 6.28 -26.57
N SER A 55 -21.25 6.29 -25.75
CA SER A 55 -21.82 5.08 -25.18
C SER A 55 -22.70 4.35 -26.22
N LEU A 56 -22.97 3.06 -26.00
CA LEU A 56 -24.06 2.38 -26.73
C LEU A 56 -25.45 2.77 -26.20
N PHE A 57 -25.50 3.37 -25.02
CA PHE A 57 -26.71 3.94 -24.45
C PHE A 57 -26.87 5.37 -24.97
N ASP A 58 -28.04 5.68 -25.52
CA ASP A 58 -28.29 6.98 -26.13
C ASP A 58 -28.18 8.11 -25.11
N GLY A 59 -27.64 9.26 -25.54
CA GLY A 59 -27.37 10.42 -24.67
C GLY A 59 -26.25 10.24 -23.62
N LEU A 60 -25.56 9.09 -23.59
CA LEU A 60 -24.48 8.82 -22.62
C LEU A 60 -23.09 8.83 -23.25
N THR A 61 -22.08 9.10 -22.42
CA THR A 61 -20.66 9.04 -22.81
C THR A 61 -19.86 8.14 -21.89
N VAL A 62 -18.74 7.60 -22.38
CA VAL A 62 -17.80 6.85 -21.55
C VAL A 62 -16.46 7.57 -21.52
N LYS A 63 -16.02 7.96 -20.33
CA LYS A 63 -14.64 8.41 -20.10
C LYS A 63 -13.76 7.20 -19.83
N LEU A 64 -12.87 6.89 -20.76
CA LEU A 64 -11.80 5.91 -20.61
C LEU A 64 -10.55 6.61 -20.08
N THR A 65 -9.99 6.11 -18.99
CA THR A 65 -8.71 6.54 -18.44
C THR A 65 -7.80 5.34 -18.29
N ASN A 66 -6.61 5.40 -18.89
CA ASN A 66 -5.55 4.41 -18.70
C ASN A 66 -4.44 5.04 -17.86
N SER A 67 -4.14 4.44 -16.71
CA SER A 67 -3.08 4.88 -15.80
C SER A 67 -2.11 3.74 -15.57
N ALA A 68 -0.82 4.01 -15.65
CA ALA A 68 0.18 2.98 -15.35
C ALA A 68 0.14 2.52 -13.89
N HIS A 69 -0.33 3.38 -12.99
CA HIS A 69 -0.36 3.11 -11.56
C HIS A 69 -1.66 2.48 -11.10
N THR A 70 -2.80 3.04 -11.54
CA THR A 70 -4.13 2.60 -11.07
C THR A 70 -4.83 1.66 -12.05
N GLY A 71 -4.22 1.41 -13.22
CA GLY A 71 -4.80 0.63 -14.30
C GLY A 71 -5.84 1.41 -15.10
N ALA A 72 -6.53 0.67 -15.96
CA ALA A 72 -7.65 1.16 -16.74
C ALA A 72 -8.91 1.39 -15.90
N LYS A 73 -9.62 2.47 -16.20
CA LYS A 73 -10.87 2.88 -15.58
C LYS A 73 -11.82 3.41 -16.65
N ALA A 74 -13.04 2.91 -16.68
CA ALA A 74 -14.11 3.47 -17.52
C ALA A 74 -15.24 4.00 -16.64
N GLN A 75 -15.74 5.18 -16.98
CA GLN A 75 -16.88 5.79 -16.30
C GLN A 75 -17.96 6.11 -17.33
N LEU A 76 -19.13 5.51 -17.16
CA LEU A 76 -20.33 5.86 -17.91
C LEU A 76 -20.93 7.14 -17.29
N ARG A 77 -21.23 8.13 -18.13
CA ARG A 77 -21.67 9.45 -17.72
C ARG A 77 -22.86 9.92 -18.53
N ASP A 78 -23.75 10.67 -17.89
CA ASP A 78 -24.81 11.42 -18.58
C ASP A 78 -24.30 12.76 -19.14
N GLU A 79 -25.20 13.50 -19.78
CA GLU A 79 -24.93 14.81 -20.39
C GLU A 79 -24.47 15.85 -19.37
N SER A 80 -24.91 15.74 -18.10
CA SER A 80 -24.46 16.59 -17.00
C SER A 80 -23.07 16.23 -16.47
N GLY A 81 -22.49 15.11 -16.94
CA GLY A 81 -21.22 14.56 -16.49
C GLY A 81 -21.32 13.71 -15.22
N LYS A 82 -22.53 13.45 -14.70
CA LYS A 82 -22.75 12.59 -13.53
C LYS A 82 -22.43 11.14 -13.90
N VAL A 83 -21.75 10.45 -12.99
CA VAL A 83 -21.29 9.07 -13.20
C VAL A 83 -22.43 8.10 -12.86
N LEU A 84 -22.87 7.32 -13.85
CA LEU A 84 -23.92 6.31 -13.71
C LEU A 84 -23.36 4.91 -13.47
N GLY A 85 -22.14 4.65 -13.91
CA GLY A 85 -21.46 3.37 -13.74
C GLY A 85 -19.95 3.53 -13.79
N THR A 86 -19.21 2.67 -13.09
CA THR A 86 -17.74 2.67 -13.12
C THR A 86 -17.24 1.24 -13.10
N VAL A 87 -16.27 0.98 -13.98
CA VAL A 87 -15.45 -0.23 -13.94
C VAL A 87 -13.99 0.14 -13.86
N ASP A 88 -13.24 -0.56 -13.01
CA ASP A 88 -11.82 -0.34 -12.76
C ASP A 88 -11.16 -1.61 -12.20
N GLN A 89 -9.97 -1.47 -11.62
CA GLN A 89 -9.22 -2.59 -11.05
C GLN A 89 -9.89 -3.27 -9.85
N THR A 90 -10.78 -2.59 -9.14
CA THR A 90 -11.50 -3.13 -7.97
C THR A 90 -12.83 -3.76 -8.37
N LYS A 91 -13.46 -3.23 -9.42
CA LYS A 91 -14.70 -3.72 -9.99
C LYS A 91 -14.56 -3.74 -11.52
N PRO A 92 -13.91 -4.77 -12.11
CA PRO A 92 -13.66 -4.81 -13.56
C PRO A 92 -14.91 -5.11 -14.39
N LEU A 93 -16.03 -5.44 -13.74
CA LEU A 93 -17.30 -5.81 -14.35
C LEU A 93 -18.45 -5.12 -13.60
N ASP A 94 -19.31 -4.44 -14.33
CA ASP A 94 -20.57 -3.87 -13.85
C ASP A 94 -21.71 -4.30 -14.77
N LEU A 95 -22.34 -5.43 -14.45
CA LEU A 95 -23.40 -6.00 -15.28
C LEU A 95 -24.64 -5.12 -15.33
N ALA A 96 -24.95 -4.38 -14.26
CA ALA A 96 -26.11 -3.49 -14.20
C ALA A 96 -25.97 -2.32 -15.18
N ALA A 97 -24.75 -1.79 -15.31
CA ALA A 97 -24.44 -0.74 -16.29
C ALA A 97 -23.97 -1.30 -17.65
N GLY A 98 -23.91 -2.63 -17.81
CA GLY A 98 -23.42 -3.28 -19.04
C GLY A 98 -21.97 -2.97 -19.37
N LEU A 99 -21.08 -2.79 -18.37
CA LEU A 99 -19.68 -2.38 -18.55
C LEU A 99 -18.70 -3.47 -18.13
N ARG A 100 -17.57 -3.59 -18.82
CA ARG A 100 -16.46 -4.48 -18.45
C ARG A 100 -15.12 -3.92 -18.94
N ILE A 101 -14.04 -4.25 -18.25
CA ILE A 101 -12.67 -4.06 -18.75
C ILE A 101 -11.94 -5.40 -18.76
N ASP A 102 -11.34 -5.75 -19.90
CA ASP A 102 -10.39 -6.84 -20.00
C ASP A 102 -8.96 -6.31 -19.86
N GLY A 103 -8.15 -7.01 -19.05
CA GLY A 103 -6.76 -6.65 -18.82
C GLY A 103 -6.62 -5.28 -18.18
N VAL A 104 -7.31 -4.99 -17.08
CA VAL A 104 -7.28 -3.68 -16.40
C VAL A 104 -5.85 -3.18 -16.12
N LEU A 105 -4.94 -4.10 -15.79
CA LEU A 105 -3.52 -3.81 -15.55
C LEU A 105 -2.65 -4.22 -16.75
N SER A 106 -3.22 -4.40 -17.94
CA SER A 106 -2.47 -4.68 -19.17
C SER A 106 -1.89 -3.38 -19.75
N GLU A 107 -0.86 -3.51 -20.60
CA GLU A 107 -0.40 -2.41 -21.45
C GLU A 107 -1.46 -2.02 -22.50
N ALA A 108 -2.33 -2.96 -22.85
CA ALA A 108 -3.43 -2.79 -23.80
C ALA A 108 -4.77 -3.24 -23.16
N PRO A 109 -5.34 -2.43 -22.25
CA PRO A 109 -6.66 -2.71 -21.72
C PRO A 109 -7.73 -2.51 -22.80
N VAL A 110 -8.81 -3.28 -22.69
CA VAL A 110 -9.95 -3.20 -23.61
C VAL A 110 -11.22 -2.96 -22.81
N PHE A 111 -11.88 -1.84 -23.10
CA PHE A 111 -13.22 -1.56 -22.57
C PHE A 111 -14.25 -2.33 -23.39
N LYS A 112 -15.26 -2.87 -22.71
CA LYS A 112 -16.37 -3.58 -23.31
C LYS A 112 -17.68 -3.01 -22.76
N GLN A 113 -18.65 -2.78 -23.64
CA GLN A 113 -20.00 -2.35 -23.27
C GLN A 113 -21.06 -3.13 -24.05
N ARG A 114 -22.26 -3.24 -23.47
CA ARG A 114 -23.46 -3.80 -24.10
C ARG A 114 -24.72 -3.18 -23.50
N THR A 115 -25.78 -3.12 -24.29
CA THR A 115 -27.06 -2.50 -23.89
C THR A 115 -27.98 -3.44 -23.11
N GLN A 116 -27.77 -4.75 -23.20
CA GLN A 116 -28.61 -5.77 -22.56
C GLN A 116 -27.79 -6.93 -21.97
N GLY A 117 -28.37 -7.64 -21.01
CA GLY A 117 -27.81 -8.86 -20.43
C GLY A 117 -27.84 -10.05 -21.40
N GLY A 118 -27.52 -11.26 -20.90
CA GLY A 118 -27.63 -12.49 -21.69
C GLY A 118 -26.53 -12.65 -22.75
N SER A 119 -26.90 -13.17 -23.93
CA SER A 119 -26.02 -13.51 -25.06
C SER A 119 -25.66 -12.32 -25.96
N THR A 120 -26.17 -11.12 -25.68
CA THR A 120 -25.86 -9.91 -26.45
C THR A 120 -24.34 -9.70 -26.51
N PRO A 121 -23.77 -9.61 -27.72
CA PRO A 121 -22.33 -9.42 -27.90
C PRO A 121 -21.81 -8.15 -27.24
N TRP A 122 -20.56 -8.20 -26.78
CA TRP A 122 -19.88 -7.04 -26.23
C TRP A 122 -19.24 -6.22 -27.35
N THR A 123 -19.54 -4.93 -27.41
CA THR A 123 -18.78 -3.99 -28.25
C THR A 123 -17.51 -3.60 -27.53
N ALA A 124 -16.37 -3.75 -28.19
CA ALA A 124 -15.05 -3.53 -27.61
C ALA A 124 -14.41 -2.23 -28.13
N THR A 125 -13.82 -1.47 -27.22
CA THR A 125 -13.05 -0.26 -27.54
C THR A 125 -11.72 -0.30 -26.79
N ALA A 126 -10.61 -0.07 -27.51
CA ALA A 126 -9.29 -0.01 -26.88
C ALA A 126 -9.16 1.23 -25.99
N PHE A 127 -8.49 1.08 -24.85
CA PHE A 127 -8.08 2.22 -24.04
C PHE A 127 -6.99 3.05 -24.75
N PRO A 128 -6.84 4.34 -24.40
CA PRO A 128 -5.68 5.13 -24.81
C PRO A 128 -4.37 4.42 -24.45
N LYS A 129 -3.49 4.24 -25.44
CA LYS A 129 -2.20 3.56 -25.25
C LYS A 129 -1.24 4.43 -24.43
N LEU A 130 -0.77 3.89 -23.32
CA LEU A 130 0.37 4.44 -22.60
C LEU A 130 1.66 4.01 -23.31
N SER A 131 2.70 4.84 -23.19
CA SER A 131 4.05 4.50 -23.63
C SER A 131 4.63 3.39 -22.75
N LYS A 132 5.52 2.57 -23.29
CA LYS A 132 6.16 1.46 -22.55
C LYS A 132 6.87 1.94 -21.28
N HIS A 133 7.51 3.12 -21.32
CA HIS A 133 8.21 3.70 -20.17
C HIS A 133 7.29 3.94 -18.96
N CYS A 134 5.99 4.06 -19.17
CA CYS A 134 5.04 4.22 -18.06
C CYS A 134 4.89 2.97 -17.21
N PHE A 135 5.11 1.80 -17.80
CA PHE A 135 5.02 0.53 -17.09
C PHE A 135 6.37 0.05 -16.56
N THR A 136 7.49 0.58 -17.03
CA THR A 136 8.82 0.22 -16.53
C THR A 136 9.57 1.49 -16.17
N VAL A 137 9.27 2.02 -14.99
CA VAL A 137 10.01 3.15 -14.44
C VAL A 137 11.06 2.62 -13.48
N GLY A 138 12.33 2.80 -13.84
CA GLY A 138 13.46 2.42 -13.01
C GLY A 138 14.16 1.12 -13.43
N ARG A 139 15.29 0.84 -12.78
CA ARG A 139 16.09 -0.37 -13.00
C ARG A 139 15.48 -1.52 -12.21
N LEU A 140 15.47 -2.73 -12.77
CA LEU A 140 15.07 -3.92 -12.02
C LEU A 140 15.96 -4.03 -10.78
N HIS A 141 15.34 -3.99 -9.61
CA HIS A 141 16.00 -4.05 -8.31
C HIS A 141 16.00 -5.47 -7.76
N SER A 142 14.86 -6.15 -7.81
CA SER A 142 14.72 -7.51 -7.30
C SER A 142 13.60 -8.26 -8.03
N THR A 143 13.67 -9.59 -7.97
CA THR A 143 12.59 -10.49 -8.41
C THR A 143 12.36 -11.52 -7.32
N THR A 144 11.17 -11.49 -6.72
CA THR A 144 10.80 -12.42 -5.63
C THR A 144 9.71 -13.36 -6.09
N LYS A 145 9.83 -14.66 -5.81
CA LYS A 145 8.83 -15.67 -6.18
C LYS A 145 8.08 -16.17 -4.95
N TYR A 146 6.77 -16.35 -5.12
CA TYR A 146 5.83 -16.85 -4.12
C TYR A 146 4.88 -17.86 -4.78
N GLY A 147 5.35 -19.09 -5.01
CA GLY A 147 4.60 -20.08 -5.79
C GLY A 147 4.42 -19.61 -7.24
N SER A 148 3.16 -19.49 -7.70
CA SER A 148 2.79 -18.98 -9.04
C SER A 148 3.03 -17.46 -9.21
N LEU A 149 3.19 -16.73 -8.11
CA LEU A 149 3.36 -15.28 -8.11
C LEU A 149 4.83 -14.90 -8.23
N THR A 150 5.14 -13.97 -9.12
CA THR A 150 6.44 -13.31 -9.25
C THR A 150 6.26 -11.82 -9.04
N VAL A 151 7.00 -11.24 -8.09
CA VAL A 151 7.02 -9.81 -7.83
C VAL A 151 8.33 -9.25 -8.37
N LYS A 152 8.24 -8.42 -9.41
CA LYS A 152 9.39 -7.69 -9.96
C LYS A 152 9.38 -6.27 -9.40
N THR A 153 10.42 -5.89 -8.68
CA THR A 153 10.54 -4.57 -8.07
C THR A 153 11.53 -3.74 -8.86
N TYR A 154 11.19 -2.49 -9.12
CA TYR A 154 11.98 -1.55 -9.92
C TYR A 154 12.33 -0.33 -9.08
N LYS A 155 13.59 0.11 -9.12
CA LYS A 155 14.09 1.30 -8.44
C LYS A 155 14.15 2.47 -9.42
N ALA A 156 13.30 3.46 -9.20
CA ALA A 156 13.20 4.67 -10.03
C ALA A 156 14.02 5.84 -9.49
N GLY A 157 14.43 5.80 -8.23
CA GLY A 157 15.23 6.83 -7.58
C GLY A 157 15.71 6.41 -6.19
N PRO A 158 16.39 7.29 -5.44
CA PRO A 158 16.68 7.07 -4.02
C PRO A 158 15.36 6.84 -3.26
N GLN A 159 15.20 5.65 -2.66
CA GLN A 159 13.99 5.24 -1.93
C GLN A 159 12.66 5.30 -2.72
N VAL A 160 12.73 5.31 -4.06
CA VAL A 160 11.54 5.22 -4.91
C VAL A 160 11.51 3.88 -5.60
N PHE A 161 10.60 3.02 -5.15
CA PHE A 161 10.41 1.68 -5.69
C PHE A 161 8.98 1.48 -6.19
N SER A 162 8.82 0.71 -7.26
CA SER A 162 7.53 0.22 -7.73
C SER A 162 7.60 -1.30 -7.88
N SER A 163 6.47 -2.00 -7.84
CA SER A 163 6.48 -3.45 -8.06
C SER A 163 5.36 -3.93 -8.95
N HIS A 164 5.70 -4.85 -9.84
CA HIS A 164 4.78 -5.59 -10.69
C HIS A 164 4.54 -6.95 -10.07
N ILE A 165 3.27 -7.27 -9.82
CA ILE A 165 2.87 -8.60 -9.37
C ILE A 165 2.37 -9.36 -10.59
N ILE A 166 3.07 -10.44 -10.94
CA ILE A 166 2.86 -11.25 -12.12
C ILE A 166 2.44 -12.65 -11.67
N GLU A 167 1.36 -13.17 -12.24
CA GLU A 167 0.91 -14.54 -12.04
C GLU A 167 0.75 -15.20 -13.41
N ASN A 168 1.34 -16.37 -13.61
CA ASN A 168 1.28 -17.11 -14.87
C ASN A 168 1.62 -16.24 -16.11
N GLY A 169 2.66 -15.40 -15.97
CA GLY A 169 3.12 -14.50 -17.03
C GLY A 169 2.27 -13.24 -17.25
N LYS A 170 1.15 -13.06 -16.54
CA LYS A 170 0.26 -11.89 -16.65
C LYS A 170 0.39 -10.98 -15.44
N ARG A 171 0.41 -9.66 -15.64
CA ARG A 171 0.39 -8.69 -14.52
C ARG A 171 -0.99 -8.70 -13.86
N VAL A 172 -1.04 -9.12 -12.60
CA VAL A 172 -2.25 -9.18 -11.77
C VAL A 172 -2.27 -8.11 -10.68
N GLY A 173 -1.16 -7.40 -10.49
CA GLY A 173 -1.07 -6.31 -9.54
C GLY A 173 0.06 -5.35 -9.86
N PHE A 174 -0.09 -4.13 -9.34
CA PHE A 174 0.92 -3.10 -9.30
C PHE A 174 0.94 -2.53 -7.89
N LEU A 175 2.13 -2.31 -7.34
CA LEU A 175 2.36 -1.59 -6.09
C LEU A 175 3.07 -0.28 -6.45
N SER A 176 2.40 0.83 -6.18
CA SER A 176 2.86 2.15 -6.60
C SER A 176 4.07 2.63 -5.82
N PRO A 177 4.99 3.39 -6.46
CA PRO A 177 5.93 4.21 -5.72
C PRO A 177 5.15 5.23 -4.90
N ALA A 178 5.28 5.15 -3.58
CA ALA A 178 4.76 6.15 -2.67
C ALA A 178 5.95 6.90 -2.04
N PRO A 179 6.05 8.23 -2.20
CA PRO A 179 7.09 9.04 -1.55
C PRO A 179 6.84 9.25 -0.04
N THR A 180 5.72 8.74 0.50
CA THR A 180 5.33 8.90 1.90
C THR A 180 4.95 7.55 2.50
N ALA A 181 5.05 7.43 3.83
CA ALA A 181 4.93 6.23 4.66
C ALA A 181 3.66 5.35 4.48
N TYR A 182 2.77 5.68 3.55
CA TYR A 182 1.66 4.86 3.12
C TYR A 182 2.14 3.87 2.06
N GLN A 183 2.74 2.79 2.54
CA GLN A 183 3.11 1.65 1.70
C GLN A 183 1.89 1.14 0.94
N ASP A 184 2.13 0.58 -0.25
CA ASP A 184 1.07 -0.07 -1.01
C ASP A 184 1.03 -1.55 -0.60
N VAL A 185 -0.18 -2.06 -0.33
CA VAL A 185 -0.42 -3.49 -0.12
C VAL A 185 -1.52 -3.91 -1.06
N ARG A 186 -1.29 -5.06 -1.68
CA ARG A 186 -2.28 -5.66 -2.56
C ARG A 186 -2.57 -7.08 -2.14
N LYS A 187 -3.85 -7.40 -2.08
CA LYS A 187 -4.31 -8.79 -1.99
C LYS A 187 -4.43 -9.35 -3.41
N VAL A 188 -3.73 -10.46 -3.67
CA VAL A 188 -3.81 -11.26 -4.90
C VAL A 188 -4.18 -12.68 -4.50
N GLY A 189 -5.38 -13.13 -4.86
CA GLY A 189 -5.97 -14.34 -4.30
C GLY A 189 -6.08 -14.24 -2.77
N GLN A 190 -5.44 -15.18 -2.05
CA GLN A 190 -5.37 -15.19 -0.58
C GLN A 190 -4.10 -14.56 -0.02
N ARG A 191 -3.21 -14.06 -0.89
CA ARG A 191 -1.90 -13.56 -0.51
C ARG A 191 -1.88 -12.04 -0.51
N TYR A 192 -1.36 -11.45 0.55
CA TYR A 192 -1.00 -10.04 0.58
C TYR A 192 0.44 -9.87 0.12
N VAL A 193 0.70 -8.79 -0.61
CA VAL A 193 2.03 -8.38 -1.07
C VAL A 193 2.16 -6.89 -0.79
N ARG A 194 3.20 -6.52 -0.04
CA ARG A 194 3.51 -5.13 0.32
C ARG A 194 4.91 -4.77 -0.16
N LEU A 195 5.06 -3.54 -0.63
CA LEU A 195 6.34 -2.93 -0.97
C LEU A 195 6.75 -1.93 0.12
N THR A 196 7.96 -2.06 0.66
CA THR A 196 8.52 -1.09 1.61
C THR A 196 9.19 0.08 0.90
N ILE A 197 9.50 1.13 1.66
CA ILE A 197 10.26 2.29 1.18
C ILE A 197 11.70 1.93 0.77
N ASP A 198 12.24 0.84 1.34
CA ASP A 198 13.57 0.33 1.03
C ASP A 198 13.58 -0.64 -0.17
N GLY A 199 12.41 -0.90 -0.77
CA GLY A 199 12.27 -1.78 -1.93
C GLY A 199 12.08 -3.26 -1.57
N GLU A 200 11.89 -3.57 -0.29
CA GLU A 200 11.62 -4.94 0.16
C GLU A 200 10.18 -5.34 -0.10
N ILE A 201 9.99 -6.64 -0.39
CA ILE A 201 8.67 -7.23 -0.54
C ILE A 201 8.35 -8.09 0.67
N HIS A 202 7.30 -7.73 1.40
CA HIS A 202 6.69 -8.62 2.38
C HIS A 202 5.46 -9.29 1.81
N SER A 203 5.31 -10.59 2.07
CA SER A 203 4.16 -11.34 1.62
C SER A 203 3.68 -12.34 2.65
N TRP A 204 2.36 -12.51 2.76
CA TRP A 204 1.74 -13.46 3.67
C TRP A 204 0.38 -13.95 3.22
N THR A 205 -0.06 -15.07 3.80
CA THR A 205 -1.36 -15.71 3.57
C THR A 205 -1.98 -16.12 4.92
N GLY A 206 -3.30 -16.33 4.96
CA GLY A 206 -3.96 -17.03 6.09
C GLY A 206 -4.13 -16.22 7.38
N ALA A 207 -3.66 -14.98 7.44
CA ALA A 207 -3.78 -14.12 8.63
C ALA A 207 -4.93 -13.13 8.50
N THR A 208 -6.11 -13.53 8.01
CA THR A 208 -7.25 -12.63 7.80
C THR A 208 -8.47 -13.06 8.61
N THR A 209 -9.16 -12.11 9.24
CA THR A 209 -10.43 -12.40 9.93
C THR A 209 -11.51 -12.77 8.91
N VAL A 210 -12.30 -13.81 9.23
CA VAL A 210 -13.39 -14.30 8.36
C VAL A 210 -14.68 -13.51 8.53
N SER A 211 -14.89 -12.87 9.68
CA SER A 211 -16.06 -12.03 9.94
C SER A 211 -15.67 -10.86 10.84
N PRO A 212 -15.91 -9.60 10.42
CA PRO A 212 -15.50 -8.44 11.18
C PRO A 212 -16.44 -8.22 12.38
N LYS A 213 -15.92 -8.45 13.58
CA LYS A 213 -16.57 -8.07 14.84
C LYS A 213 -16.00 -6.74 15.34
N LEU A 214 -16.83 -5.79 15.75
CA LEU A 214 -16.33 -4.56 16.35
C LEU A 214 -15.69 -4.86 17.72
N GLY A 215 -14.71 -4.05 18.13
CA GLY A 215 -14.00 -4.23 19.39
C GLY A 215 -12.48 -4.42 19.21
N VAL A 216 -11.84 -5.03 20.21
CA VAL A 216 -10.38 -5.14 20.26
C VAL A 216 -9.92 -6.50 19.73
N TYR A 217 -8.90 -6.48 18.89
CA TYR A 217 -8.20 -7.65 18.38
C TYR A 217 -6.79 -7.67 18.95
N LYS A 218 -6.33 -8.86 19.31
CA LYS A 218 -4.93 -9.13 19.61
C LYS A 218 -4.27 -9.71 18.37
N VAL A 219 -3.21 -9.07 17.91
CA VAL A 219 -2.34 -9.56 16.86
C VAL A 219 -1.18 -10.33 17.51
N ALA A 220 -0.62 -11.32 16.79
CA ALA A 220 0.64 -11.93 17.20
C ALA A 220 1.73 -10.85 17.38
N GLY A 221 2.62 -11.01 18.36
CA GLY A 221 3.59 -9.96 18.71
C GLY A 221 3.07 -8.88 19.68
N GLY A 222 1.83 -9.01 20.18
CA GLY A 222 1.31 -8.20 21.30
C GLY A 222 0.59 -6.91 20.90
N THR A 223 0.70 -6.49 19.63
CA THR A 223 -0.04 -5.35 19.07
C THR A 223 -1.55 -5.56 19.25
N LYS A 224 -2.24 -4.54 19.78
CA LYS A 224 -3.70 -4.51 19.85
C LYS A 224 -4.25 -3.58 18.77
N VAL A 225 -5.37 -4.00 18.20
CA VAL A 225 -6.05 -3.29 17.12
C VAL A 225 -7.50 -3.11 17.51
N ARG A 226 -8.04 -1.89 17.50
CA ARG A 226 -9.46 -1.64 17.76
C ARG A 226 -10.16 -1.41 16.43
N LEU A 227 -11.12 -2.28 16.11
CA LEU A 227 -12.00 -2.12 14.95
C LEU A 227 -13.26 -1.40 15.37
N VAL A 228 -13.58 -0.31 14.69
CA VAL A 228 -14.79 0.50 14.89
C VAL A 228 -15.54 0.64 13.56
N LYS A 229 -16.79 1.09 13.62
CA LYS A 229 -17.57 1.43 12.44
C LYS A 229 -18.28 2.75 12.66
N LYS A 230 -18.19 3.67 11.71
CA LYS A 230 -18.85 4.97 11.72
C LYS A 230 -19.37 5.25 10.31
N ASP A 231 -20.63 5.65 10.20
CA ASP A 231 -21.27 6.03 8.93
C ASP A 231 -21.11 4.94 7.84
N GLY A 232 -21.26 3.67 8.23
CA GLY A 232 -21.09 2.53 7.32
C GLY A 232 -19.65 2.14 7.02
N LEU A 233 -18.66 2.98 7.35
CA LEU A 233 -17.24 2.76 7.08
C LEU A 233 -16.54 2.10 8.28
N TYR A 234 -15.70 1.11 8.00
CA TYR A 234 -14.83 0.52 9.01
C TYR A 234 -13.64 1.42 9.27
N GLY A 235 -13.31 1.59 10.55
CA GLY A 235 -12.14 2.31 11.01
C GLY A 235 -11.32 1.50 11.99
N VAL A 236 -10.06 1.87 12.15
CA VAL A 236 -9.12 1.13 12.99
C VAL A 236 -8.20 2.07 13.77
N GLN A 237 -7.93 1.67 15.00
CA GLN A 237 -6.87 2.20 15.85
C GLN A 237 -5.88 1.08 16.16
N MET A 238 -4.62 1.42 16.39
CA MET A 238 -3.59 0.44 16.73
C MET A 238 -2.78 0.95 17.92
N THR A 239 -2.33 0.04 18.77
CA THR A 239 -1.40 0.39 19.85
C THR A 239 0.01 0.56 19.32
N SER A 240 0.66 1.66 19.67
CA SER A 240 2.11 1.83 19.55
C SER A 240 2.72 1.82 20.95
N ARG A 241 3.68 0.92 21.21
CA ARG A 241 4.32 0.75 22.53
C ARG A 241 3.34 0.61 23.70
N GLY A 242 2.21 -0.08 23.47
CA GLY A 242 1.16 -0.32 24.48
C GLY A 242 0.09 0.77 24.59
N THR A 243 0.30 1.94 23.99
CA THR A 243 -0.65 3.06 24.01
C THR A 243 -1.45 3.12 22.72
N TRP A 244 -2.76 3.36 22.81
CA TRP A 244 -3.61 3.53 21.62
C TRP A 244 -3.24 4.78 20.82
N SER A 245 -3.33 4.70 19.49
CA SER A 245 -3.28 5.89 18.65
C SER A 245 -4.44 6.84 18.99
N ASN A 246 -4.16 8.14 19.02
CA ASN A 246 -5.19 9.17 19.21
C ASN A 246 -6.14 9.27 18.01
N TRP A 247 -5.72 8.74 16.86
CA TRP A 247 -6.46 8.81 15.61
C TRP A 247 -7.07 7.46 15.24
N THR A 248 -8.28 7.53 14.70
CA THR A 248 -8.95 6.42 14.01
C THR A 248 -8.87 6.66 12.52
N TYR A 249 -8.38 5.67 11.79
CA TYR A 249 -8.25 5.73 10.35
C TYR A 249 -9.36 4.90 9.69
N PHE A 250 -10.09 5.47 8.73
CA PHE A 250 -11.22 4.82 8.08
C PHE A 250 -10.89 4.33 6.67
N ALA A 251 -11.31 3.11 6.34
CA ALA A 251 -11.13 2.50 5.03
C ALA A 251 -12.19 3.02 4.04
N GLN A 252 -11.86 4.09 3.31
CA GLN A 252 -12.75 4.73 2.32
C GLN A 252 -12.71 3.98 0.97
N GLY A 253 -13.26 2.76 0.93
CA GLY A 253 -13.35 1.96 -0.30
C GLY A 253 -12.02 1.34 -0.77
N LYS A 254 -10.91 1.57 -0.05
CA LYS A 254 -9.61 0.92 -0.24
C LYS A 254 -9.11 0.31 1.06
N SER A 255 -8.21 -0.65 0.96
CA SER A 255 -7.53 -1.18 2.15
C SER A 255 -6.64 -0.10 2.76
N LEU A 256 -6.67 -0.03 4.08
CA LEU A 256 -5.86 0.86 4.90
C LEU A 256 -4.75 0.03 5.57
N ILE A 257 -3.54 0.58 5.63
CA ILE A 257 -2.39 -0.05 6.27
C ILE A 257 -2.00 0.74 7.52
N LEU A 258 -1.75 0.03 8.61
CA LEU A 258 -1.11 0.55 9.80
C LEU A 258 0.14 -0.26 10.04
N GLN A 259 1.20 0.40 10.47
CA GLN A 259 2.46 -0.25 10.79
C GLN A 259 2.97 0.22 12.16
N SER A 260 3.38 -0.74 12.98
CA SER A 260 4.23 -0.54 14.16
C SER A 260 5.62 -1.09 13.88
N ASP A 261 6.52 -0.99 14.85
CA ASP A 261 7.92 -1.46 14.75
C ASP A 261 8.04 -2.93 14.29
N ASN A 262 7.08 -3.79 14.67
CA ASN A 262 7.14 -5.23 14.38
C ASN A 262 5.88 -5.80 13.72
N THR A 263 4.85 -4.99 13.46
CA THR A 263 3.56 -5.48 12.96
C THR A 263 3.03 -4.57 11.86
N ILE A 264 2.51 -5.17 10.80
CA ILE A 264 1.71 -4.52 9.77
C ILE A 264 0.28 -5.05 9.91
N VAL A 265 -0.68 -4.14 9.88
CA VAL A 265 -2.12 -4.45 9.91
C VAL A 265 -2.75 -3.85 8.68
N VAL A 266 -3.56 -4.65 7.99
CA VAL A 266 -4.33 -4.24 6.82
C VAL A 266 -5.80 -4.33 7.17
N LEU A 267 -6.48 -3.19 7.18
CA LEU A 267 -7.94 -3.12 7.25
C LEU A 267 -8.50 -3.05 5.83
N ASN A 268 -9.26 -4.05 5.41
CA ASN A 268 -9.97 -4.00 4.12
C ASN A 268 -11.28 -3.21 4.26
N ALA A 269 -11.81 -2.69 3.15
CA ALA A 269 -13.04 -1.90 3.14
C ALA A 269 -14.27 -2.65 3.69
N ASN A 270 -14.27 -3.99 3.64
CA ASN A 270 -15.31 -4.84 4.21
C ASN A 270 -15.14 -5.10 5.73
N GLY A 271 -14.18 -4.45 6.39
CA GLY A 271 -13.93 -4.58 7.83
C GLY A 271 -13.02 -5.73 8.23
N THR A 272 -12.66 -6.62 7.31
CA THR A 272 -11.73 -7.72 7.63
C THR A 272 -10.33 -7.17 7.92
N LEU A 273 -9.69 -7.73 8.94
CA LEU A 273 -8.33 -7.38 9.34
C LEU A 273 -7.38 -8.48 8.89
N SER A 274 -6.23 -8.08 8.35
CA SER A 274 -5.11 -8.96 8.06
C SER A 274 -3.84 -8.45 8.72
N ASN A 275 -2.88 -9.31 9.05
CA ASN A 275 -1.61 -8.85 9.62
C ASN A 275 -0.38 -9.61 9.12
N PHE A 276 0.75 -8.92 9.22
CA PHE A 276 2.09 -9.48 9.09
C PHE A 276 2.91 -9.07 10.30
N VAL A 277 3.51 -10.03 10.99
CA VAL A 277 4.42 -9.79 12.10
C VAL A 277 5.82 -10.18 11.66
N TYR A 278 6.74 -9.23 11.77
CA TYR A 278 8.14 -9.43 11.41
C TYR A 278 8.76 -10.56 12.25
N GLY A 279 9.59 -11.39 11.61
CA GLY A 279 10.25 -12.52 12.26
C GLY A 279 9.37 -13.75 12.52
N ILE A 280 8.06 -13.70 12.25
CA ILE A 280 7.16 -14.85 12.42
C ILE A 280 6.96 -15.57 11.08
N ALA A 281 7.38 -16.84 11.01
CA ALA A 281 7.26 -17.66 9.80
C ALA A 281 5.79 -17.94 9.42
N ARG A 282 4.94 -18.22 10.41
CA ARG A 282 3.52 -18.52 10.21
C ARG A 282 2.64 -17.40 10.76
N GLN A 283 2.10 -16.60 9.86
CA GLN A 283 1.17 -15.54 10.20
C GLN A 283 -0.17 -16.15 10.65
N THR A 284 -0.75 -15.58 11.71
CA THR A 284 -2.05 -15.99 12.27
C THR A 284 -3.00 -14.81 12.25
N ALA A 285 -4.28 -15.08 12.07
CA ALA A 285 -5.30 -14.03 12.00
C ALA A 285 -5.42 -13.30 13.34
N PRO A 286 -5.79 -12.00 13.32
CA PRO A 286 -6.07 -11.26 14.55
C PRO A 286 -7.19 -11.94 15.34
N VAL A 287 -6.98 -12.11 16.65
CA VAL A 287 -7.93 -12.79 17.54
C VAL A 287 -8.79 -11.74 18.22
N TRP A 288 -10.10 -11.81 18.01
CA TRP A 288 -11.05 -10.93 18.69
C TRP A 288 -11.06 -11.21 20.20
N LYS A 289 -11.02 -10.15 20.98
CA LYS A 289 -11.23 -10.14 22.42
C LYS A 289 -12.41 -9.24 22.69
N HIS A 290 -13.34 -9.74 23.50
CA HIS A 290 -14.41 -8.91 24.00
C HIS A 290 -13.79 -7.68 24.67
N ALA A 291 -14.27 -6.49 24.31
CA ALA A 291 -13.87 -5.24 24.96
C ALA A 291 -14.44 -5.17 26.37
#